data_AF-A0A6L6F6L4-F1
#
_entry.id   AF-A0A6L6F6L4-F1
#
_cell.length_a   1.000
_cell.length_b   1.000
_cell.length_c   1.000
_cell.angle_alpha   90.00
_cell.angle_beta   90.00
_cell.angle_gamma   90.00
#
_symmetry.space_group_name_H-M   'P 1'
#
loop_
_entity.id
_entity.type
_entity.pdbx_description
1 polymer ?
#
loop_
_entity_poly.entity_id
_entity_poly.type
_entity_poly.pdbx_seq_one_letter_code
_entity_poly.pdbx_strand_id
1 'polypeptide(L)'
;MKNKVEEGFETGNWRPLVLEIEAMVLAGVASPIVLAFTSASLSLLLPITISATLLSVSAIILTAVITSYIDADFADAINKEIIP
;
A
#
# COMPACT_ATOMS: atom_id res chain seq x y z
N MET A 1 8.47 7.16 -1.54
CA MET A 1 7.43 6.49 -0.72
C MET A 1 6.41 7.49 -0.17
N LYS A 2 6.70 8.27 0.89
CA LYS A 2 5.74 9.19 1.54
C LYS A 2 4.94 10.07 0.56
N ASN A 3 5.62 10.87 -0.26
CA ASN A 3 4.94 11.81 -1.18
C ASN A 3 4.00 11.12 -2.18
N LYS A 4 4.30 9.87 -2.55
CA LYS A 4 3.48 9.09 -3.49
C LYS A 4 2.27 8.45 -2.80
N VAL A 5 2.38 8.18 -1.49
CA VAL A 5 1.25 7.82 -0.64
C VAL A 5 0.33 9.03 -0.44
N GLU A 6 0.89 10.21 -0.17
CA GLU A 6 0.14 11.47 -0.11
C GLU A 6 -0.59 11.75 -1.42
N GLU A 7 0.10 11.64 -2.57
CA GLU A 7 -0.53 11.75 -3.89
C GLU A 7 -1.69 10.75 -4.07
N GLY A 8 -1.51 9.50 -3.64
CA GLY A 8 -2.56 8.48 -3.69
C GLY A 8 -3.81 8.85 -2.87
N PHE A 9 -3.63 9.41 -1.67
CA PHE A 9 -4.74 9.88 -0.85
C PHE A 9 -5.39 11.17 -1.38
N GLU A 10 -4.61 12.11 -1.92
CA GLU A 10 -5.11 13.39 -2.41
C GLU A 10 -5.81 13.28 -3.78
N THR A 11 -5.32 12.39 -4.65
CA THR A 11 -5.74 12.33 -6.06
C THR A 11 -6.38 11.01 -6.48
N GLY A 12 -6.26 9.97 -5.65
CA GLY A 12 -6.65 8.59 -6.01
C GLY A 12 -5.65 7.89 -6.93
N ASN A 13 -4.57 8.55 -7.35
CA ASN A 13 -3.57 7.98 -8.25
C ASN A 13 -2.48 7.21 -7.48
N TRP A 14 -2.64 5.89 -7.38
CA TRP A 14 -1.66 5.00 -6.72
C TRP A 14 -0.55 4.51 -7.65
N ARG A 15 -0.65 4.78 -8.96
CA ARG A 15 0.33 4.31 -9.96
C ARG A 15 1.76 4.75 -9.67
N PRO A 16 2.05 5.99 -9.23
CA PRO A 16 3.41 6.41 -8.91
C PRO A 16 4.04 5.58 -7.79
N LEU A 17 3.25 5.22 -6.77
CA LEU A 17 3.68 4.38 -5.66
C LEU A 17 4.04 2.97 -6.14
N VAL A 18 3.13 2.35 -6.90
CA VAL A 18 3.32 1.00 -7.48
C VAL A 18 4.56 0.95 -8.38
N LEU A 19 4.75 1.97 -9.22
CA LEU A 19 5.93 2.06 -10.09
C LEU A 19 7.24 2.25 -9.30
N GLU A 20 7.22 2.91 -8.15
CA GLU A 20 8.41 3.00 -7.28
C GLU A 20 8.82 1.64 -6.74
N ILE A 21 7.84 0.82 -6.37
CA ILE A 21 8.06 -0.53 -5.83
C ILE A 21 8.62 -1.44 -6.92
N GLU A 22 8.03 -1.42 -8.11
CA GLU A 22 8.53 -2.16 -9.28
C GLU A 22 9.93 -1.70 -9.68
N ALA A 23 10.21 -0.39 -9.62
CA ALA A 23 11.53 0.15 -9.92
C ALA A 23 12.62 -0.36 -8.97
N MET A 24 12.31 -0.60 -7.69
CA MET A 24 13.27 -1.21 -6.75
C MET A 24 13.65 -2.64 -7.17
N VAL A 25 12.67 -3.43 -7.62
CA VAL A 25 12.92 -4.78 -8.15
C VAL A 25 13.75 -4.71 -9.44
N LEU A 26 13.40 -3.79 -10.36
CA LEU A 26 14.13 -3.57 -11.61
C LEU A 26 15.57 -3.07 -11.38
N ALA A 27 15.81 -2.35 -10.28
CA ALA A 27 17.15 -1.92 -9.84
C ALA A 27 17.99 -3.08 -9.27
N GLY A 28 17.45 -4.31 -9.19
CA GLY A 28 18.17 -5.51 -8.77
C GLY A 28 17.97 -5.89 -7.31
N VAL A 29 17.06 -5.22 -6.58
CA VAL A 29 16.73 -5.61 -5.20
C VAL A 29 15.81 -6.84 -5.23
N ALA A 30 16.16 -7.88 -4.47
CA ALA A 30 15.36 -9.10 -4.43
C ALA A 30 13.92 -8.82 -3.95
N SER A 31 12.91 -9.40 -4.61
CA SER A 31 11.50 -9.15 -4.32
C SER A 31 11.09 -9.30 -2.84
N PRO A 32 11.58 -10.31 -2.08
CA PRO A 32 11.28 -10.40 -0.65
C PRO A 32 11.78 -9.19 0.16
N ILE A 33 12.93 -8.62 -0.21
CA ILE A 33 13.50 -7.43 0.43
C ILE A 33 12.64 -6.21 0.10
N VAL A 34 12.25 -6.05 -1.17
CA VAL A 34 11.36 -4.96 -1.60
C VAL A 34 10.02 -5.02 -0.87
N LEU A 35 9.43 -6.21 -0.75
CA LEU A 35 8.19 -6.40 -0.01
C LEU A 35 8.35 -6.06 1.48
N ALA A 36 9.38 -6.58 2.15
CA ALA A 36 9.63 -6.28 3.55
C ALA A 36 9.87 -4.77 3.79
N PHE A 37 10.68 -4.14 2.94
CA PHE A 37 10.95 -2.70 2.98
C PHE A 37 9.67 -1.87 2.76
N THR A 38 8.87 -2.23 1.76
CA THR A 38 7.62 -1.54 1.44
C THR A 38 6.64 -1.65 2.60
N SER A 39 6.39 -2.87 3.10
CA SER A 39 5.47 -3.11 4.22
C SER A 39 5.89 -2.34 5.48
N ALA A 40 7.17 -2.38 5.84
CA ALA A 40 7.69 -1.63 6.98
C ALA A 40 7.53 -0.11 6.77
N SER A 41 7.90 0.39 5.60
CA SER A 41 7.82 1.82 5.28
C SER A 41 6.39 2.35 5.32
N LEU A 42 5.43 1.61 4.75
CA LEU A 42 4.01 1.99 4.77
C LEU A 42 3.41 1.94 6.17
N SER A 43 3.80 0.95 6.99
CA SER A 43 3.32 0.84 8.38
C SER A 43 3.72 2.05 9.24
N LEU A 44 4.90 2.62 9.00
CA LEU A 44 5.38 3.82 9.71
C LEU A 44 4.66 5.11 9.30
N LEU A 45 3.91 5.10 8.19
CA LEU A 45 3.14 6.25 7.72
C LEU A 45 1.75 6.35 8.37
N LEU A 46 1.29 5.34 9.09
CA LEU A 46 0.01 5.37 9.81
C LEU A 46 0.13 6.21 11.09
N PRO A 47 -0.50 7.40 11.17
CA PRO A 47 -0.44 8.20 12.38
C PRO A 47 -1.36 7.62 13.46
N ILE A 48 -0.89 7.59 14.70
CA ILE A 48 -1.62 7.01 15.85
C ILE A 48 -2.70 7.98 16.37
N THR A 49 -2.72 9.22 15.88
CA THR A 49 -3.52 10.34 16.41
C THR A 49 -4.74 10.72 15.55
N ILE A 50 -5.04 9.95 14.49
CA ILE A 50 -6.21 10.19 13.62
C ILE A 50 -7.45 9.43 14.12
N SER A 51 -8.62 9.80 13.59
CA SER A 51 -9.87 9.08 13.92
C SER A 51 -9.77 7.60 13.54
N ALA A 52 -10.46 6.74 14.29
CA ALA A 52 -10.48 5.30 14.02
C ALA A 52 -10.90 5.00 12.57
N THR A 53 -11.88 5.75 12.03
CA THR A 53 -12.33 5.61 10.64
C THR A 53 -11.21 5.90 9.64
N LEU A 54 -10.46 6.99 9.80
CA LEU A 54 -9.35 7.33 8.91
C LEU A 54 -8.21 6.32 9.01
N LEU A 55 -7.95 5.83 10.23
CA LEU A 55 -6.94 4.79 10.47
C LEU A 55 -7.32 3.49 9.76
N SER A 56 -8.58 3.05 9.88
CA SER A 56 -9.09 1.86 9.20
C SER A 56 -8.98 1.97 7.68
N VAL A 57 -9.47 3.08 7.09
CA VAL A 57 -9.40 3.29 5.64
C VAL A 57 -7.95 3.28 5.15
N SER A 58 -7.06 3.97 5.86
CA SER A 58 -5.64 4.00 5.51
C SER A 58 -5.01 2.61 5.58
N ALA A 59 -5.28 1.86 6.66
CA ALA A 59 -4.77 0.50 6.83
C ALA A 59 -5.25 -0.45 5.72
N ILE A 60 -6.53 -0.36 5.33
CA ILE A 60 -7.10 -1.14 4.23
C ILE A 60 -6.37 -0.85 2.93
N ILE A 61 -6.23 0.42 2.57
CA ILE A 61 -5.59 0.84 1.32
C ILE A 61 -4.13 0.40 1.27
N LEU A 62 -3.36 0.65 2.33
CA LEU A 62 -1.94 0.26 2.37
C LEU A 62 -1.76 -1.26 2.34
N THR A 63 -2.67 -2.01 2.97
CA THR A 63 -2.67 -3.49 2.90
C THR A 63 -2.98 -3.96 1.48
N ALA A 64 -3.93 -3.34 0.79
CA ALA A 64 -4.25 -3.66 -0.61
C ALA A 64 -3.03 -3.43 -1.53
N VAL A 65 -2.27 -2.36 -1.32
CA VAL A 65 -1.02 -2.09 -2.05
C VAL A 65 0.03 -3.18 -1.83
N ILE A 66 0.19 -3.70 -0.61
CA ILE A 66 1.18 -4.74 -0.31
C ILE A 66 0.76 -6.07 -0.94
N THR A 67 -0.50 -6.44 -0.72
CA THR A 67 -1.04 -7.75 -1.10
C THR A 67 -1.26 -7.89 -2.60
N SER A 68 -1.41 -6.78 -3.34
CA SER A 68 -1.47 -6.82 -4.82
C SER A 68 -0.22 -7.41 -5.47
N TYR A 69 0.91 -7.49 -4.74
CA TYR A 69 2.14 -8.14 -5.21
C TYR A 69 2.29 -9.61 -4.78
N ILE A 70 1.34 -10.11 -3.97
CA ILE A 70 1.38 -11.46 -3.39
C ILE A 70 0.26 -12.30 -4.00
N ASP A 71 -0.96 -11.79 -3.96
CA ASP A 71 -2.16 -12.53 -4.31
C ASP A 71 -3.21 -11.59 -4.90
N ALA A 72 -3.56 -11.80 -6.17
CA ALA A 72 -4.59 -11.01 -6.85
C ALA A 72 -5.98 -11.26 -6.25
N ASP A 73 -6.24 -12.47 -5.74
CA ASP A 73 -7.53 -12.85 -5.16
C ASP A 73 -7.78 -12.14 -3.82
N PHE A 74 -6.72 -11.61 -3.19
CA PHE A 74 -6.83 -10.85 -1.95
C PHE A 74 -7.54 -9.50 -2.16
N ALA A 75 -7.37 -8.85 -3.32
CA ALA A 75 -8.11 -7.64 -3.65
C ALA A 75 -9.62 -7.93 -3.75
N ASP A 76 -9.99 -9.07 -4.33
CA ASP A 76 -11.38 -9.51 -4.39
C ASP A 76 -11.94 -9.87 -3.02
N ALA A 77 -11.13 -10.45 -2.13
CA ALA A 77 -11.51 -10.72 -0.75
C ALA A 77 -11.76 -9.43 0.04
N ILE A 78 -10.89 -8.42 -0.09
CA ILE A 78 -11.08 -7.08 0.50
C ILE A 78 -12.39 -6.47 -0.01
N ASN A 79 -12.60 -6.47 -1.33
CA ASN A 79 -13.77 -5.85 -1.93
C ASN A 79 -15.07 -6.47 -1.40
N LYS A 80 -15.14 -7.81 -1.29
CA LYS A 80 -16.32 -8.52 -0.75
C LYS A 80 -16.61 -8.21 0.71
N GLU A 81 -15.58 -7.98 1.52
CA GLU A 81 -15.75 -7.73 2.96
C GLU A 81 -16.11 -6.25 3.24
N ILE A 82 -15.64 -5.33 2.41
CA ILE A 82 -15.70 -3.88 2.67
C ILE A 82 -16.78 -3.17 1.85
N ILE A 83 -17.03 -3.63 0.63
CA ILE A 83 -18.01 -3.04 -0.30
C ILE A 83 -19.16 -4.05 -0.47
N PRO A 84 -20.30 -3.89 0.24
CA PRO A 84 -21.45 -4.79 0.12
C PRO A 84 -22.17 -4.66 -1.23
#